data_AF-A0A060H807-F1
#
_entry.id   AF-A0A060H807-F1
#
_cell.length_a   1.000
_cell.length_b   1.000
_cell.length_c   1.000
_cell.angle_alpha   90.00
_cell.angle_beta   90.00
_cell.angle_gamma   90.00
#
_symmetry.space_group_name_H-M   'P 1'
#
loop_
_entity.id
_entity.type
_entity.pdbx_description
1 polymer ?
#
loop_
_entity_poly.entity_id
_entity_poly.type
_entity_poly.pdbx_seq_one_letter_code
_entity_poly.pdbx_strand_id
1 'polypeptide(L)'
;MSTLTVTARGQVTFRKEVLQHLGIKPGERIELDLLPDGRAELKAAQPKGSFQELRGFLKGKTNGARLSIEEINDAIAEAGTLAGSGDA
;
A
#
# COMPACT_ATOMS: atom_id res chain seq x y z
N MET A 1 -20.40 6.51 16.37
CA MET A 1 -19.53 6.60 17.56
C MET A 1 -19.59 5.28 18.28
N SER A 2 -18.46 4.61 18.50
CA SER A 2 -18.41 3.29 19.16
C SER A 2 -17.58 3.38 20.43
N THR A 3 -18.16 3.03 21.58
CA THR A 3 -17.47 2.99 22.87
C THR A 3 -16.93 1.58 23.11
N LEU A 4 -15.67 1.47 23.52
CA LEU A 4 -15.03 0.21 23.89
C LEU A 4 -14.75 0.21 25.39
N THR A 5 -14.98 -0.92 26.05
CA THR A 5 -14.66 -1.09 27.47
C THR A 5 -13.26 -1.64 27.63
N VAL A 6 -12.48 -1.03 28.52
CA VAL A 6 -11.16 -1.54 28.91
C VAL A 6 -11.35 -2.80 29.76
N THR A 7 -10.70 -3.88 29.36
CA THR A 7 -10.68 -5.13 30.13
C THR A 7 -9.93 -4.94 31.44
N ALA A 8 -10.11 -5.86 32.40
CA ALA A 8 -9.36 -5.85 33.67
C ALA A 8 -7.82 -5.86 33.49
N ARG A 9 -7.33 -6.30 32.32
CA ARG A 9 -5.91 -6.32 31.96
C ARG A 9 -5.42 -5.02 31.31
N GLY A 10 -6.27 -4.00 31.20
CA GLY A 10 -5.92 -2.74 30.54
C GLY A 10 -5.95 -2.79 29.01
N GLN A 11 -6.55 -3.84 28.42
CA GLN A 11 -6.63 -3.99 26.96
C GLN A 11 -8.00 -3.56 26.43
N VAL A 12 -8.05 -3.02 25.21
CA VAL A 12 -9.29 -2.80 24.46
C VAL A 12 -9.35 -3.75 23.27
N THR A 13 -10.53 -4.29 22.98
CA THR A 13 -10.73 -5.24 21.87
C THR A 13 -11.44 -4.56 20.71
N PHE A 14 -10.78 -4.50 19.55
CA PHE A 14 -11.40 -4.00 18.33
C PHE A 14 -12.28 -5.08 17.68
N ARG A 15 -13.49 -4.69 17.28
CA ARG A 15 -14.37 -5.55 16.47
C ARG A 15 -13.88 -5.60 15.04
N LYS A 16 -14.30 -6.63 14.28
CA LYS A 16 -13.91 -6.86 12.89
C LYS A 16 -14.12 -5.64 11.99
N GLU A 17 -15.24 -4.92 12.17
CA GLU A 17 -15.57 -3.71 11.40
C GLU A 17 -14.52 -2.59 11.60
N VAL A 18 -14.03 -2.41 12.82
CA VAL A 18 -13.01 -1.39 13.13
C VAL A 18 -11.67 -1.79 12.54
N LEU A 19 -11.28 -3.06 12.65
CA LEU A 19 -10.05 -3.58 12.03
C LEU A 19 -10.08 -3.40 10.51
N GLN A 20 -11.22 -3.68 9.88
CA GLN A 20 -11.40 -3.49 8.43
C GLN A 20 -11.33 -2.02 8.04
N HIS A 21 -11.92 -1.12 8.83
CA HIS A 21 -11.85 0.32 8.58
C HIS A 21 -10.41 0.85 8.68
N LEU A 22 -9.63 0.35 9.64
CA LEU A 22 -8.22 0.67 9.76
C LEU A 22 -7.33 -0.06 8.75
N GLY A 23 -7.88 -1.01 7.98
CA GLY A 23 -7.14 -1.82 7.01
C GLY A 23 -6.18 -2.84 7.62
N ILE A 24 -6.41 -3.27 8.86
CA ILE A 24 -5.49 -4.08 9.67
C ILE A 24 -5.92 -5.55 9.66
N LYS A 25 -5.00 -6.45 9.36
CA LYS A 25 -5.20 -7.91 9.43
C LYS A 25 -4.69 -8.50 10.76
N PRO A 26 -5.22 -9.65 11.20
CA PRO A 26 -4.65 -10.36 12.35
C PRO A 26 -3.16 -10.63 12.15
N GLY A 27 -2.34 -10.24 13.13
CA GLY A 27 -0.87 -10.36 13.08
C GLY A 27 -0.14 -9.11 12.58
N GLU A 28 -0.85 -8.12 12.04
CA GLU A 28 -0.28 -6.82 11.71
C GLU A 28 -0.19 -5.92 12.94
N ARG A 29 0.66 -4.88 12.84
CA ARG A 29 0.91 -3.94 13.93
C ARG A 29 0.10 -2.66 13.73
N ILE A 30 -0.25 -2.03 14.84
CA ILE A 30 -0.93 -0.73 14.88
C ILE A 30 0.06 0.28 15.46
N GLU A 31 0.19 1.43 14.83
CA GLU A 31 0.90 2.58 15.39
C GLU A 31 -0.08 3.44 16.20
N LEU A 32 0.37 3.87 17.38
CA LEU A 32 -0.40 4.70 18.30
C LEU A 32 0.36 6.01 18.51
N ASP A 33 -0.23 7.11 18.06
CA ASP A 33 0.30 8.46 18.25
C ASP A 33 -0.51 9.18 19.32
N LEU A 34 0.15 9.59 20.39
CA LEU A 34 -0.47 10.35 21.48
C LEU A 34 -0.58 11.82 21.07
N LEU A 35 -1.79 12.35 21.14
CA LEU A 35 -2.12 13.73 20.82
C LEU A 35 -2.41 14.52 22.11
N PRO A 36 -2.30 15.85 22.07
CA PRO A 36 -2.80 16.70 23.15
C PRO A 36 -4.29 16.44 23.45
N ASP A 37 -4.72 16.84 24.65
CA ASP A 37 -6.10 16.70 25.14
C ASP A 37 -6.52 15.25 25.47
N GLY A 38 -5.56 14.37 25.74
CA GLY A 38 -5.85 12.97 26.11
C GLY A 38 -6.38 12.14 24.94
N ARG A 39 -6.05 12.53 23.70
CA ARG A 39 -6.44 11.83 22.48
C ARG A 39 -5.30 10.93 21.98
N ALA A 40 -5.67 9.92 21.22
CA ALA A 40 -4.72 9.09 20.49
C ALA A 40 -5.23 8.84 19.08
N GLU A 41 -4.33 8.87 18.11
CA GLU A 41 -4.57 8.40 16.75
C GLU A 41 -4.07 6.96 16.61
N LEU A 42 -4.86 6.13 15.93
CA LEU A 42 -4.51 4.75 15.64
C LEU A 42 -4.46 4.57 14.13
N LYS A 43 -3.35 4.05 13.63
CA LYS A 43 -3.16 3.77 12.20
C LYS A 43 -2.51 2.41 11.98
N ALA A 44 -2.81 1.80 10.84
CA ALA A 44 -2.09 0.60 10.41
C ALA A 44 -0.59 0.92 10.31
N ALA A 45 0.26 0.09 10.90
CA ALA A 45 1.70 0.28 10.76
C ALA A 45 2.08 0.12 9.28
N GLN A 46 2.49 1.20 8.66
CA GLN A 46 2.96 1.16 7.28
C GLN A 46 4.34 0.50 7.25
N PRO A 47 4.62 -0.36 6.26
CA PRO A 47 5.98 -0.82 6.04
C PRO A 47 6.87 0.41 5.87
N LYS A 48 7.92 0.51 6.70
CA LYS A 48 8.93 1.56 6.60
C LYS A 48 9.83 1.25 5.40
N GLY A 49 9.26 1.40 4.21
CA GLY A 49 9.99 1.34 2.95
C GLY A 49 10.06 2.74 2.35
N SER A 50 11.24 3.16 1.93
CA SER A 50 11.41 4.43 1.22
C SER A 50 11.41 4.16 -0.28
N PHE A 51 10.82 5.04 -1.09
CA PHE A 51 11.00 5.02 -2.54
C PHE A 51 12.49 5.03 -2.94
N GLN A 52 13.36 5.54 -2.07
CA GLN A 52 14.81 5.49 -2.28
C GLN A 52 15.37 4.06 -2.31
N GLU A 53 14.73 3.11 -1.62
CA GLU A 53 15.11 1.70 -1.63
C GLU A 53 14.81 1.02 -2.98
N LEU A 54 13.88 1.58 -3.76
CA LEU A 54 13.60 1.13 -5.14
C LEU A 54 14.66 1.61 -6.14
N ARG A 55 15.54 2.53 -5.74
CA ARG A 55 16.56 3.08 -6.64
C ARG A 55 17.50 1.97 -7.12
N GLY A 56 17.52 1.76 -8.43
CA GLY A 56 18.39 0.75 -9.04
C GLY A 56 17.84 -0.68 -8.93
N PHE A 57 16.58 -0.87 -8.51
CA PHE A 57 15.94 -2.20 -8.44
C PHE A 57 16.01 -3.00 -9.76
N LEU A 58 15.99 -2.30 -10.90
CA LEU A 58 16.09 -2.87 -12.25
C LEU A 58 17.51 -2.84 -12.85
N LYS A 59 18.52 -2.32 -12.12
CA LYS A 59 19.89 -2.22 -12.62
C LYS A 59 20.45 -3.62 -12.89
N GLY A 60 20.89 -3.88 -14.12
CA GLY A 60 21.46 -5.17 -14.53
C GLY A 60 20.45 -6.30 -14.70
N LYS A 61 19.15 -6.03 -14.56
CA LYS A 61 18.06 -6.99 -14.79
C LYS A 61 17.33 -6.78 -16.12
N THR A 62 17.74 -5.78 -16.89
CA THR A 62 17.14 -5.45 -18.18
C THR A 62 18.09 -5.84 -19.31
N ASN A 63 17.57 -5.86 -20.54
CA ASN A 63 18.34 -6.06 -21.77
C ASN A 63 19.26 -4.87 -22.13
N GLY A 64 19.37 -3.86 -21.26
CA GLY A 64 20.21 -2.67 -21.49
C GLY A 64 19.65 -1.68 -22.51
N ALA A 65 18.47 -1.94 -23.09
CA ALA A 65 17.83 -1.02 -24.02
C ALA A 65 17.49 0.31 -23.32
N ARG A 66 17.72 1.41 -24.02
CA ARG A 66 17.32 2.76 -23.61
C ARG A 66 16.35 3.27 -24.65
N LEU A 67 15.08 3.28 -24.28
CA LEU A 67 14.00 3.69 -25.18
C LEU A 67 13.67 5.16 -24.95
N SER A 68 13.39 5.89 -26.03
CA SER A 68 12.78 7.21 -25.96
C SER A 68 11.31 7.11 -25.56
N ILE A 69 10.71 8.25 -25.20
CA ILE A 69 9.28 8.30 -24.90
C ILE A 69 8.47 7.97 -26.16
N GLU A 70 8.93 8.39 -27.35
CA GLU A 70 8.29 8.03 -28.62
C GLU A 70 8.30 6.52 -28.85
N GLU A 71 9.46 5.85 -28.69
CA GLU A 71 9.57 4.39 -28.87
C GLU A 71 8.68 3.61 -27.89
N ILE A 72 8.52 4.10 -26.66
CA ILE A 72 7.59 3.52 -25.68
C ILE A 72 6.14 3.70 -26.12
N ASN A 73 5.76 4.89 -26.58
CA ASN A 73 4.40 5.18 -27.03
C ASN A 73 4.03 4.36 -28.27
N ASP A 74 4.95 4.23 -29.22
CA ASP A 74 4.76 3.42 -30.43
C ASP A 74 4.55 1.94 -30.06
N ALA A 75 5.35 1.39 -29.14
CA ALA A 75 5.19 0.03 -28.65
C ALA A 75 3.84 -0.19 -27.91
N ILE A 76 3.40 0.80 -27.13
CA ILE A 76 2.08 0.77 -26.47
C ILE A 76 0.95 0.80 -27.52
N ALA A 77 1.08 1.65 -28.54
CA ALA A 77 0.09 1.75 -29.61
C ALA A 77 0.00 0.45 -30.42
N GLU A 78 1.15 -0.12 -30.82
CA GLU A 78 1.22 -1.40 -31.53
C GLU A 78 0.58 -2.53 -30.70
N ALA A 79 0.97 -2.66 -29.42
CA ALA A 79 0.37 -3.65 -28.52
C ALA A 79 -1.15 -3.44 -28.35
N GLY A 80 -1.61 -2.20 -28.28
CA GLY A 80 -3.03 -1.86 -28.22
C GLY A 80 -3.81 -2.27 -29.48
N THR A 81 -3.22 -2.07 -30.66
CA THR A 81 -3.82 -2.54 -31.93
C THR A 81 -3.89 -4.06 -31.99
N LEU A 82 -2.84 -4.76 -31.54
CA LEU A 82 -2.80 -6.23 -31.50
C LEU A 82 -3.86 -6.78 -30.54
N ALA A 83 -4.01 -6.18 -29.36
CA ALA A 83 -5.01 -6.58 -28.36
C ALA A 83 -6.46 -6.29 -28.82
N GLY A 84 -6.67 -5.20 -29.57
CA GLY A 84 -7.95 -4.87 -30.19
C GLY A 84 -8.29 -5.71 -31.43
N SER A 85 -7.32 -6.41 -31.99
CA SER A 85 -7.47 -7.31 -33.15
C SER A 85 -7.73 -8.78 -32.74
N GLY A 86 -8.05 -9.02 -31.46
CA GLY A 86 -8.48 -10.34 -30.99
C GLY A 86 -9.85 -10.73 -31.56
N ASP A 87 -9.82 -11.77 -32.39
CA ASP A 87 -10.93 -12.54 -32.98
C ASP A 87 -11.95 -11.77 -33.85
N ALA A 88 -11.64 -11.65 -35.14
CA ALA A 88 -12.62 -11.60 -36.22
C ALA A 88 -12.38 -12.79 -37.18
#